data_AF-A0AAW3T264-F1
#
_entry.id   AF-A0AAW3T264-F1
#
_cell.length_a   1.000
_cell.length_b   1.000
_cell.length_c   1.000
_cell.angle_alpha   90.00
_cell.angle_beta   90.00
_cell.angle_gamma   90.00
#
_symmetry.space_group_name_H-M   'P 1'
#
loop_
_entity.id
_entity.type
_entity.pdbx_description
1 polymer ?
#
loop_
_entity_poly.entity_id
_entity_poly.type
_entity_poly.pdbx_seq_one_letter_code
_entity_poly.pdbx_strand_id
1 'polypeptide(L)'
;MSITVNTVSNVTATASAANKPATNKASSNTESKAASTADTGSGAQQKIAALQNQIKVLTKKLKELGAKAADAQSENERKLIKQQQQMIQAQIQALYAEIARIQKEEAEKKAAEAASKATSQQTENKEKKGRVDIYV
;
A
#
# COMPACT_ATOMS: atom_id res chain seq x y z
N MET A 1 -36.40 -8.28 -6.19
CA MET A 1 -35.94 -9.67 -6.32
C MET A 1 -34.62 -9.77 -5.58
N SER A 2 -34.66 -10.37 -4.40
CA SER A 2 -33.56 -10.43 -3.42
C SER A 2 -32.60 -11.56 -3.80
N ILE A 3 -31.28 -11.34 -3.68
CA ILE A 3 -30.29 -12.41 -3.84
C ILE A 3 -29.78 -12.78 -2.44
N THR A 4 -30.29 -13.92 -1.97
CA THR A 4 -29.86 -14.64 -0.77
C THR A 4 -28.47 -15.22 -0.98
N VAL A 5 -27.52 -14.87 -0.12
CA VAL A 5 -26.21 -15.54 -0.05
C VAL A 5 -26.34 -16.83 0.77
N ASN A 6 -26.30 -17.97 0.10
CA ASN A 6 -26.32 -19.28 0.74
C ASN A 6 -24.87 -19.73 1.00
N THR A 7 -24.42 -19.64 2.24
CA THR A 7 -23.13 -20.16 2.69
C THR A 7 -23.19 -21.67 2.81
N VAL A 8 -22.34 -22.38 2.08
CA VAL A 8 -22.16 -23.84 2.22
C VAL A 8 -20.73 -24.10 2.70
N SER A 9 -20.58 -24.67 3.90
CA SER A 9 -19.89 -25.96 4.08
C SER A 9 -19.66 -26.25 5.56
N ASN A 10 -20.37 -27.26 6.01
CA ASN A 10 -20.22 -27.98 7.27
C ASN A 10 -18.90 -28.76 7.31
N VAL A 11 -18.26 -28.82 8.48
CA VAL A 11 -17.70 -30.08 9.03
C VAL A 11 -17.75 -29.96 10.57
N THR A 12 -18.81 -30.45 11.23
CA THR A 12 -18.85 -31.72 12.00
C THR A 12 -17.69 -31.84 13.01
N ALA A 13 -17.83 -31.39 14.26
CA ALA A 13 -18.44 -32.05 15.43
C ALA A 13 -17.72 -33.34 15.91
N THR A 14 -17.22 -33.32 17.16
CA THR A 14 -17.38 -34.30 18.27
C THR A 14 -16.30 -34.04 19.35
N ALA A 15 -16.70 -33.45 20.49
CA ALA A 15 -16.83 -34.08 21.81
C ALA A 15 -15.54 -33.97 22.65
N SER A 16 -15.51 -33.71 23.96
CA SER A 16 -16.43 -33.25 25.01
C SER A 16 -15.56 -33.13 26.29
N ALA A 17 -16.07 -32.44 27.32
CA ALA A 17 -15.53 -32.26 28.68
C ALA A 17 -14.53 -31.08 28.86
N ALA A 18 -14.70 -30.12 29.76
CA ALA A 18 -15.70 -29.93 30.82
C ALA A 18 -15.78 -28.46 31.28
N ASN A 19 -16.93 -28.14 31.88
CA ASN A 19 -17.27 -27.03 32.79
C ASN A 19 -17.52 -25.58 32.31
N LYS A 20 -18.83 -25.32 32.15
CA LYS A 20 -19.66 -24.10 32.36
C LYS A 20 -19.31 -23.40 33.72
N PRO A 21 -19.59 -22.09 33.96
CA PRO A 21 -20.75 -21.36 33.47
C PRO A 21 -20.58 -19.94 32.89
N ALA A 22 -21.58 -19.64 32.05
CA ALA A 22 -21.89 -18.34 31.50
C ALA A 22 -22.39 -17.34 32.56
N THR A 23 -21.96 -16.09 32.43
CA THR A 23 -22.72 -14.91 32.85
C THR A 23 -22.53 -13.81 31.81
N ASN A 24 -23.63 -13.47 31.14
CA ASN A 24 -23.75 -12.30 30.29
C ASN A 24 -23.59 -11.02 31.14
N LYS A 25 -23.07 -9.95 30.51
CA LYS A 25 -23.57 -8.56 30.53
C LYS A 25 -22.44 -7.53 30.70
N ALA A 26 -22.16 -6.87 29.57
CA ALA A 26 -21.73 -5.48 29.42
C ALA A 26 -21.02 -4.79 30.60
N SER A 27 -19.73 -4.49 30.40
CA SER A 27 -19.19 -3.16 30.69
C SER A 27 -17.90 -2.94 29.94
N SER A 28 -17.89 -1.83 29.21
CA SER A 28 -16.73 -1.12 28.71
C SER A 28 -15.61 -1.06 29.74
N ASN A 29 -14.39 -1.43 29.35
CA ASN A 29 -13.23 -0.68 29.82
C ASN A 29 -12.12 -0.75 28.77
N THR A 30 -11.84 0.42 28.22
CA THR A 30 -10.55 0.93 27.80
C THR A 30 -9.38 0.03 28.17
N GLU A 31 -8.66 -0.46 27.15
CA GLU A 31 -7.21 -0.59 27.22
C GLU A 31 -6.63 -0.35 25.83
N SER A 32 -6.25 0.91 25.65
CA SER A 32 -5.33 1.36 24.63
C SER A 32 -4.10 0.45 24.61
N LYS A 33 -3.98 -0.37 23.57
CA LYS A 33 -2.66 -0.74 23.08
C LYS A 33 -2.47 -0.13 21.71
N ALA A 34 -2.19 1.17 21.76
CA ALA A 34 -1.40 1.85 20.75
C ALA A 34 -0.11 1.04 20.58
N ALA A 35 -0.12 0.10 19.64
CA ALA A 35 1.08 -0.57 19.18
C ALA A 35 1.85 0.45 18.36
N SER A 36 2.66 1.20 19.09
CA SER A 36 3.94 1.78 18.71
C SER A 36 4.15 1.89 17.21
N THR A 37 4.04 3.12 16.73
CA THR A 37 4.77 3.72 15.62
C THR A 37 6.03 2.93 15.25
N ALA A 38 5.87 1.96 14.36
CA ALA A 38 6.91 1.73 13.37
C ALA A 38 6.61 2.77 12.30
N ASP A 39 7.44 3.81 12.24
CA ASP A 39 7.59 4.66 11.05
C ASP A 39 8.16 3.78 9.91
N THR A 40 7.43 2.74 9.53
CA THR A 40 7.64 2.04 8.28
C THR A 40 6.98 2.96 7.27
N GLY A 41 7.79 3.80 6.61
CA GLY A 41 7.30 4.92 5.79
C GLY A 41 6.08 4.57 4.93
N SER A 42 5.27 5.59 4.63
CA SER A 42 4.04 5.57 3.80
C SER A 42 3.89 4.30 2.97
N GLY A 43 2.71 3.68 2.95
CA GLY A 43 2.43 2.50 2.12
C GLY A 43 2.86 2.66 0.65
N ALA A 44 2.95 3.90 0.14
CA ALA A 44 3.54 4.22 -1.15
C ALA A 44 5.06 4.00 -1.22
N GLN A 45 5.84 4.38 -0.20
CA GLN A 45 7.27 4.11 -0.10
C GLN A 45 7.56 2.60 -0.11
N GLN A 46 6.78 1.80 0.60
CA GLN A 46 6.90 0.34 0.59
C GLN A 46 6.64 -0.23 -0.81
N LYS A 47 5.60 0.25 -1.49
CA LYS A 47 5.30 -0.12 -2.89
C LYS A 47 6.43 0.27 -3.84
N ILE A 48 6.96 1.49 -3.73
CA ILE A 48 8.09 1.95 -4.55
C ILE A 48 9.31 1.05 -4.33
N ALA A 49 9.65 0.71 -3.08
CA ALA A 49 10.76 -0.18 -2.79
C ALA A 49 10.58 -1.59 -3.40
N ALA A 50 9.36 -2.13 -3.36
CA ALA A 50 9.05 -3.40 -3.99
C ALA A 50 9.20 -3.34 -5.52
N LEU A 51 8.67 -2.30 -6.17
CA LEU A 51 8.80 -2.06 -7.61
C LEU A 51 10.28 -1.90 -8.03
N GLN A 52 11.07 -1.16 -7.24
CA GLN A 52 12.51 -1.01 -7.47
C GLN A 52 13.25 -2.35 -7.39
N ASN A 53 12.88 -3.23 -6.46
CA ASN A 53 13.45 -4.57 -6.38
C ASN A 53 13.07 -5.43 -7.60
N GLN A 54 11.83 -5.34 -8.07
CA GLN A 54 11.42 -6.02 -9.32
C GLN A 54 12.23 -5.54 -10.52
N ILE A 55 12.46 -4.22 -10.65
CA ILE A 55 13.33 -3.66 -11.68
C ILE A 55 14.74 -4.25 -11.60
N LYS A 56 15.34 -4.34 -10.40
CA LYS A 56 16.68 -4.95 -10.22
C LYS A 56 16.70 -6.41 -10.69
N VAL A 57 15.69 -7.20 -10.34
CA VAL A 57 15.58 -8.61 -10.74
C VAL A 57 15.43 -8.74 -12.25
N LEU A 58 14.54 -7.98 -12.86
CA LEU A 58 14.34 -7.98 -14.31
C LEU A 58 15.58 -7.50 -15.07
N THR A 59 16.31 -6.52 -14.53
CA THR A 59 17.57 -6.04 -15.10
C THR A 59 18.65 -7.12 -15.06
N LYS A 60 18.72 -7.92 -13.98
CA LYS A 60 19.62 -9.08 -13.91
C LYS A 60 19.25 -10.13 -14.97
N LYS A 61 17.96 -10.49 -15.08
CA LYS A 61 17.48 -11.41 -16.13
C LYS A 61 17.81 -10.91 -17.54
N LEU A 62 17.73 -9.60 -17.79
CA LEU A 62 18.10 -9.01 -19.07
C LEU A 62 19.58 -9.25 -19.39
N LYS A 63 20.48 -9.08 -18.40
CA LYS A 63 21.92 -9.35 -18.55
C LYS A 63 22.20 -10.83 -18.79
N GLU A 64 21.52 -11.71 -18.05
CA GLU A 64 21.63 -13.18 -18.23
C GLU A 64 21.17 -13.61 -19.63
N LEU A 65 20.07 -13.06 -20.13
CA LEU A 65 19.62 -13.27 -21.50
C LEU A 65 20.62 -12.70 -22.52
N GLY A 66 21.30 -11.60 -22.20
CA GLY A 66 22.39 -11.07 -23.01
C GLY A 66 23.55 -12.06 -23.17
N ALA A 67 23.96 -12.70 -22.07
CA ALA A 67 24.97 -13.76 -22.11
C ALA A 67 24.47 -14.97 -22.93
N LYS A 68 23.24 -15.44 -22.69
CA LYS A 68 22.64 -16.53 -23.46
C LYS A 68 22.53 -16.23 -24.95
N ALA A 69 22.30 -14.97 -25.34
CA ALA A 69 22.28 -14.58 -26.75
C ALA A 69 23.64 -14.73 -27.43
N ALA A 70 24.73 -14.53 -26.69
CA ALA A 70 26.09 -14.70 -27.19
C ALA A 70 26.42 -16.20 -27.42
N ASP A 71 25.95 -17.06 -26.51
CA ASP A 71 26.16 -18.51 -26.56
C ASP A 71 25.20 -19.25 -27.51
N ALA A 72 24.12 -18.60 -27.95
CA ALA A 72 23.09 -19.21 -28.78
C ALA A 72 23.64 -19.72 -30.12
N GLN A 73 23.41 -21.00 -30.39
CA GLN A 73 23.94 -21.73 -31.55
C GLN A 73 23.03 -21.64 -32.79
N SER A 74 21.80 -21.16 -32.63
CA SER A 74 20.82 -21.04 -33.72
C SER A 74 20.21 -19.65 -33.80
N GLU A 75 19.84 -19.25 -35.02
CA GLU A 75 19.13 -17.99 -35.28
C GLU A 75 17.75 -17.95 -34.61
N ASN A 76 17.05 -19.07 -34.53
CA ASN A 76 15.74 -19.14 -33.86
C ASN A 76 15.88 -18.89 -32.35
N GLU A 77 16.90 -19.47 -31.72
CA GLU A 77 17.18 -19.23 -30.30
C GLU A 77 17.58 -17.77 -30.05
N ARG A 78 18.43 -17.19 -30.91
CA ARG A 78 18.78 -15.75 -30.86
C ARG A 78 17.55 -14.86 -30.98
N LYS A 79 16.62 -15.17 -31.90
CA LYS A 79 15.36 -14.42 -32.05
C LYS A 79 14.48 -14.52 -30.80
N LEU A 80 14.30 -15.71 -30.25
CA LEU A 80 13.50 -15.92 -29.04
C LEU A 80 14.09 -15.15 -27.85
N ILE A 81 15.41 -15.20 -27.67
CA ILE A 81 16.10 -14.45 -26.61
C ILE A 81 15.93 -12.94 -26.80
N LYS A 82 16.08 -12.42 -28.02
CA LYS A 82 15.81 -10.99 -28.33
C LYS A 82 14.37 -10.59 -27.99
N GLN A 83 13.39 -11.44 -28.33
CA GLN A 83 12.00 -11.17 -28.01
C GLN A 83 11.76 -11.12 -26.49
N GLN A 84 12.35 -12.04 -25.72
CA GLN A 84 12.28 -11.99 -24.26
C GLN A 84 12.94 -10.74 -23.69
N GLN A 85 14.10 -10.34 -24.23
CA GLN A 85 14.76 -9.09 -23.82
C GLN A 85 13.87 -7.87 -24.04
N GLN A 86 13.23 -7.76 -25.21
CA GLN A 86 12.29 -6.68 -25.54
C GLN A 86 11.10 -6.65 -24.56
N MET A 87 10.51 -7.81 -24.27
CA MET A 87 9.42 -7.92 -23.31
C MET A 87 9.84 -7.45 -21.91
N ILE A 88 11.02 -7.88 -21.44
CA ILE A 88 11.54 -7.49 -20.13
C ILE A 88 11.85 -5.98 -20.08
N GLN A 89 12.40 -5.40 -21.15
CA GLN A 89 12.61 -3.95 -21.23
C GLN A 89 11.30 -3.18 -21.13
N ALA A 90 10.25 -3.63 -21.83
CA ALA A 90 8.93 -3.02 -21.74
C ALA A 90 8.36 -3.12 -20.30
N GLN A 91 8.52 -4.27 -19.63
CA GLN A 91 8.10 -4.43 -18.23
C GLN A 91 8.86 -3.47 -17.30
N ILE A 92 10.18 -3.32 -17.48
CA ILE A 92 11.00 -2.38 -16.70
C ILE A 92 10.49 -0.94 -16.89
N GLN A 93 10.20 -0.53 -18.12
CA GLN A 93 9.66 0.81 -18.40
C GLN A 93 8.30 1.03 -17.72
N ALA A 94 7.40 0.04 -17.77
CA ALA A 94 6.11 0.12 -17.09
C ALA A 94 6.27 0.26 -15.56
N LEU A 95 7.21 -0.47 -14.95
CA LEU A 95 7.51 -0.34 -13.53
C LEU A 95 8.05 1.06 -13.17
N TYR A 96 8.90 1.64 -14.00
CA TYR A 96 9.36 3.02 -13.79
C TYR A 96 8.21 4.04 -13.89
N ALA A 97 7.30 3.86 -14.84
CA ALA A 97 6.12 4.70 -14.97
C ALA A 97 5.21 4.61 -13.74
N GLU A 98 5.00 3.40 -13.20
CA GLU A 98 4.20 3.22 -11.98
C GLU A 98 4.87 3.87 -10.77
N ILE A 99 6.19 3.73 -10.62
CA ILE A 99 6.95 4.42 -9.56
C ILE A 99 6.76 5.94 -9.67
N ALA A 100 6.85 6.51 -10.86
CA ALA A 100 6.65 7.95 -11.07
C ALA A 100 5.22 8.38 -10.74
N ARG A 101 4.22 7.58 -11.11
CA ARG A 101 2.80 7.82 -10.79
C ARG A 101 2.58 7.86 -9.28
N ILE A 102 3.10 6.87 -8.55
CA ILE A 102 2.99 6.80 -7.10
C ILE A 102 3.66 8.01 -6.44
N GLN A 103 4.86 8.39 -6.87
CA GLN A 103 5.56 9.55 -6.32
C GLN A 103 4.79 10.86 -6.53
N LYS A 104 4.17 11.04 -7.70
CA LYS A 104 3.32 12.19 -7.99
C LYS A 104 2.09 12.22 -7.08
N GLU A 105 1.39 11.09 -6.94
CA GLU A 105 0.21 10.96 -6.06
C GLU A 105 0.56 11.30 -4.61
N GLU A 106 1.70 10.84 -4.11
CA GLU A 106 2.16 11.14 -2.74
C GLU A 106 2.50 12.62 -2.55
N ALA A 107 3.09 13.27 -3.55
CA ALA A 107 3.37 14.70 -3.50
C ALA A 107 2.09 15.54 -3.48
N GLU A 108 1.09 15.16 -4.30
CA GLU A 108 -0.22 15.83 -4.33
C GLU A 108 -0.99 15.66 -3.02
N LYS A 109 -0.98 14.47 -2.41
CA LYS A 109 -1.59 14.23 -1.09
C LYS A 109 -0.94 15.10 -0.01
N LYS A 110 0.39 15.16 0.03
CA LYS A 110 1.11 16.01 0.99
C LYS A 110 0.77 17.49 0.82
N ALA A 111 0.66 17.96 -0.42
CA ALA A 111 0.25 19.34 -0.71
C ALA A 111 -1.19 19.62 -0.25
N ALA A 112 -2.12 18.70 -0.50
CA ALA A 112 -3.51 18.81 -0.06
C ALA A 112 -3.66 18.79 1.47
N GLU A 113 -2.92 17.92 2.16
CA GLU A 113 -2.90 17.86 3.64
C GLU A 113 -2.32 19.15 4.25
N ALA A 114 -1.26 19.70 3.66
CA ALA A 114 -0.67 20.97 4.11
C ALA A 114 -1.65 22.14 3.91
N ALA A 115 -2.35 22.19 2.78
CA ALA A 115 -3.37 23.21 2.51
C ALA A 115 -4.58 23.10 3.47
N SER A 116 -5.02 21.88 3.79
CA SER A 116 -6.11 21.64 4.75
C SER A 116 -5.75 22.08 6.17
N LYS A 117 -4.50 21.83 6.61
CA LYS A 117 -4.00 22.28 7.93
C LYS A 117 -3.80 23.79 8.03
N ALA A 118 -3.56 24.49 6.92
CA ALA A 118 -3.44 25.95 6.90
C ALA A 118 -4.81 26.64 7.07
N THR A 119 -5.89 26.10 6.49
CA THR A 119 -7.25 26.65 6.61
C THR A 119 -7.83 26.50 8.02
N SER A 120 -7.55 25.41 8.75
CA SER A 120 -8.06 25.24 10.11
C SER A 120 -7.43 26.20 11.14
N GLN A 121 -6.20 26.65 10.92
CA GLN A 121 -5.55 27.62 11.83
C GLN A 121 -6.01 29.07 11.63
N GLN A 122 -6.66 29.38 10.50
CA GLN A 122 -7.16 30.73 10.21
C GLN A 122 -8.50 31.03 10.89
N THR A 123 -9.27 30.01 11.30
CA THR A 123 -10.56 30.19 11.97
C THR A 123 -10.39 30.44 13.48
N GLU A 124 -9.43 29.81 14.16
CA GLU A 124 -9.25 29.96 15.61
C GLU A 124 -8.60 31.29 16.03
N ASN A 125 -7.89 31.98 15.14
CA ASN A 125 -7.26 33.27 15.45
C ASN A 125 -8.12 34.51 15.18
N LYS A 126 -9.31 34.36 14.57
CA LYS A 126 -10.23 35.49 14.34
C LYS A 126 -11.24 35.72 15.47
N GLU A 127 -11.46 34.74 16.36
CA GLU A 127 -12.48 34.85 17.42
C GLU A 127 -11.97 35.52 18.70
N LYS A 128 -10.66 35.80 18.83
CA LYS A 128 -10.08 36.47 20.03
C LYS A 128 -9.61 37.91 19.82
N LYS A 129 -9.96 38.56 18.71
CA LYS A 129 -9.57 39.98 18.43
C LYS A 129 -10.74 40.96 18.35
N GLY A 130 -11.83 40.69 19.07
CA GLY A 130 -13.05 41.51 19.03
C GLY A 130 -13.64 41.91 20.37
N ARG A 131 -12.95 41.70 21.50
CA ARG A 131 -13.37 42.27 22.79
C ARG A 131 -12.51 43.48 23.10
N VAL A 132 -12.93 44.62 22.54
CA VAL A 132 -12.49 45.94 23.00
C VAL A 132 -13.27 46.20 24.28
N ASP A 133 -12.61 46.10 25.43
CA ASP A 133 -13.17 46.56 26.71
C ASP A 133 -13.25 48.08 26.67
N ILE A 134 -14.41 48.62 26.31
CA ILE A 134 -14.72 50.05 26.45
C ILE A 134 -15.18 50.27 27.89
N TYR A 135 -14.32 50.88 28.70
CA TYR A 135 -14.70 51.45 30.00
C TYR A 135 -15.21 52.89 29.76
N VAL A 136 -16.45 53.16 30.18
CA VAL A 136 -17.07 54.48 30.33
C VAL A 136 -17.41 54.73 31.79
#